data_AF-A0A358NIN5-F1
#
_entry.id   AF-A0A358NIN5-F1
#
_cell.length_a   1.000
_cell.length_b   1.000
_cell.length_c   1.000
_cell.angle_alpha   90.00
_cell.angle_beta   90.00
_cell.angle_gamma   90.00
#
_symmetry.space_group_name_H-M   'P 1'
#
loop_
_entity.id
_entity.type
_entity.pdbx_description
1 polymer ?
#
loop_
_entity_poly.entity_id
_entity_poly.type
_entity_poly.pdbx_seq_one_letter_code
_entity_poly.pdbx_strand_id
1 'polypeptide(L)'
;MIKVLIDPGRAPGNSNKGLTGYYEYEGVWKISTYLKEILQAKGIQVDFTRTWEQDPELYARGQKAAVYDLFISEHTNANDGMTRGVEVFYDYSKPQDKEFA
;
A
#
# COMPACT_ATOMS: atom_id res chain seq x y z
N MET A 1 6.55 -15.68 13.87
CA MET A 1 7.26 -14.68 13.05
C MET A 1 6.21 -13.70 12.57
N ILE A 2 6.43 -12.39 12.73
CA ILE A 2 5.47 -11.37 12.28
C ILE A 2 5.45 -11.36 10.76
N LYS A 3 4.26 -11.30 10.17
CA LYS A 3 3.99 -11.29 8.73
C LYS A 3 3.23 -10.03 8.35
N VAL A 4 3.81 -9.24 7.44
CA VAL A 4 3.18 -8.02 6.90
C VAL A 4 2.90 -8.22 5.41
N LEU A 5 1.68 -7.90 4.99
CA LEU A 5 1.34 -7.80 3.57
C LEU A 5 1.28 -6.32 3.19
N ILE A 6 2.18 -5.90 2.30
CA ILE A 6 2.12 -4.56 1.71
C ILE A 6 1.32 -4.64 0.41
N ASP A 7 0.41 -3.70 0.22
CA ASP A 7 -0.35 -3.51 -1.01
C ASP A 7 0.11 -2.24 -1.72
N PRO A 8 0.99 -2.36 -2.73
CA PRO A 8 1.31 -1.22 -3.58
C PRO A 8 0.08 -0.89 -4.43
N GLY A 9 -0.60 0.21 -4.08
CA GLY A 9 -1.75 0.72 -4.81
C GLY A 9 -1.51 0.88 -6.31
N ARG A 10 -2.58 0.69 -7.08
CA ARG A 10 -2.59 0.76 -8.56
C ARG A 10 -1.65 -0.25 -9.23
N ALA A 11 -1.58 -0.23 -10.55
CA ALA A 11 -0.70 -1.04 -11.39
C ALA A 11 -0.36 -0.29 -12.71
N PRO A 12 0.67 -0.74 -13.45
CA PRO A 12 0.99 -0.18 -14.76
C PRO A 12 -0.23 -0.17 -15.68
N GLY A 13 -0.46 0.97 -16.34
CA GLY A 13 -1.62 1.20 -17.21
C GLY A 13 -2.80 1.89 -16.51
N ASN A 14 -2.82 2.00 -15.18
CA ASN A 14 -3.76 2.90 -14.51
C ASN A 14 -3.39 4.38 -14.77
N SER A 15 -4.39 5.24 -14.93
CA SER A 15 -4.22 6.64 -15.37
C SER A 15 -3.96 7.65 -14.25
N ASN A 16 -3.86 7.20 -13.00
CA ASN A 16 -3.64 8.04 -11.82
C ASN A 16 -2.28 8.76 -11.92
N LYS A 17 -2.33 10.02 -12.39
CA LYS A 17 -1.15 10.80 -12.78
C LYS A 17 -1.18 12.19 -12.15
N GLY A 18 -0.05 12.61 -11.59
CA GLY A 18 0.17 13.96 -11.08
C GLY A 18 0.61 14.95 -12.17
N LEU A 19 0.57 16.25 -11.84
CA LEU A 19 0.89 17.35 -12.76
C LEU A 19 2.32 17.30 -13.33
N THR A 20 3.24 16.65 -12.64
CA THR A 20 4.67 16.55 -13.02
C THR A 20 4.98 15.38 -13.95
N GLY A 21 3.99 14.57 -14.32
CA GLY A 21 4.23 13.32 -15.05
C GLY A 21 4.34 12.09 -14.17
N TYR A 22 4.36 12.26 -12.85
CA TYR A 22 4.34 11.20 -11.85
C TYR A 22 3.12 10.28 -12.01
N TYR A 23 3.32 8.97 -12.08
CA TYR A 23 2.23 8.00 -11.94
C TYR A 23 2.21 7.41 -10.54
N GLU A 24 1.01 7.32 -9.94
CA GLU A 24 0.81 6.76 -8.61
C GLU A 24 1.40 5.35 -8.50
N TYR A 25 1.13 4.48 -9.49
CA TYR A 25 1.61 3.09 -9.47
C TYR A 25 3.14 2.96 -9.43
N GLU A 26 3.89 3.90 -10.05
CA GLU A 26 5.35 3.87 -10.07
C GLU A 26 5.92 4.32 -8.72
N GLY A 27 5.41 5.43 -8.20
CA GLY A 27 5.89 5.97 -6.94
C GLY A 27 5.55 5.09 -5.75
N VAL A 28 4.30 4.59 -5.71
CA VAL A 28 3.82 3.71 -4.65
C VAL A 28 4.63 2.40 -4.65
N TRP A 29 4.86 1.78 -5.81
CA TRP A 29 5.71 0.58 -5.89
C TRP A 29 7.11 0.80 -5.31
N LYS A 30 7.69 1.99 -5.57
CA LYS A 30 9.01 2.34 -5.06
C LYS A 30 9.04 2.47 -3.54
N ILE A 31 8.10 3.21 -2.94
CA ILE A 31 8.04 3.35 -1.47
C ILE A 31 7.71 2.02 -0.79
N SER A 32 6.84 1.19 -1.39
CA SER A 32 6.55 -0.16 -0.89
C SER A 32 7.76 -1.07 -0.91
N THR A 33 8.62 -0.94 -1.93
CA THR A 33 9.90 -1.67 -2.00
C THR A 33 10.83 -1.27 -0.85
N TYR A 34 10.97 0.02 -0.58
CA TYR A 34 11.78 0.49 0.54
C TYR A 34 11.22 0.04 1.89
N LEU A 35 9.91 0.12 2.10
CA LEU A 35 9.28 -0.35 3.33
C LEU A 35 9.50 -1.85 3.53
N LYS A 36 9.34 -2.65 2.47
CA LYS A 36 9.62 -4.08 2.49
C LYS A 36 11.06 -4.36 2.92
N GLU A 37 12.05 -3.72 2.30
CA GLU A 37 13.47 -3.91 2.64
C GLU A 37 13.75 -3.55 4.11
N ILE A 38 13.22 -2.42 4.59
CA ILE A 38 13.40 -1.94 5.97
C ILE A 38 12.80 -2.93 6.98
N LEU A 39 11.60 -3.44 6.73
CA LEU A 39 10.92 -4.40 7.60
C LEU A 39 11.61 -5.77 7.57
N GLN A 40 12.03 -6.25 6.39
CA GLN A 40 12.78 -7.50 6.25
C GLN A 40 14.13 -7.44 6.99
N ALA A 41 14.83 -6.30 6.93
CA ALA A 41 16.07 -6.08 7.69
C ALA A 41 15.85 -6.16 9.22
N LYS A 42 14.61 -6.00 9.70
CA LYS A 42 14.21 -6.16 11.11
C LYS A 42 13.71 -7.57 11.44
N GLY A 43 13.83 -8.53 10.54
CA GLY A 43 13.42 -9.92 10.75
C GLY A 43 11.92 -10.18 10.59
N ILE A 44 11.19 -9.28 9.93
CA ILE A 44 9.76 -9.42 9.62
C ILE A 44 9.61 -10.10 8.26
N GLN A 45 8.69 -11.05 8.13
CA GLN A 45 8.32 -11.57 6.81
C GLN A 45 7.43 -10.54 6.11
N VAL A 46 7.80 -10.16 4.89
CA VAL A 46 7.05 -9.16 4.12
C VAL A 46 6.82 -9.61 2.69
N ASP A 47 5.55 -9.59 2.29
CA ASP A 47 5.09 -9.96 0.96
C ASP A 47 4.31 -8.81 0.32
N PHE A 48 4.16 -8.85 -1.01
CA PHE A 48 3.30 -7.92 -1.74
C PHE A 48 1.98 -8.57 -2.15
N THR A 49 0.91 -7.78 -2.25
CA THR A 49 -0.36 -8.23 -2.82
C THR A 49 -0.21 -8.69 -4.27
N ARG A 50 0.67 -8.03 -5.04
CA ARG A 50 0.86 -8.18 -6.48
C ARG A 50 2.35 -8.15 -6.89
N THR A 51 2.66 -8.64 -8.09
CA THR A 51 3.89 -8.28 -8.81
C THR A 51 3.71 -6.97 -9.57
N TRP A 52 4.75 -6.49 -10.25
CA TRP A 52 4.72 -5.24 -11.00
C TRP A 52 3.63 -5.23 -12.08
N GLU A 53 3.48 -6.33 -12.82
CA GLU A 53 2.61 -6.47 -13.98
C GLU A 53 1.15 -6.83 -13.63
N GLN A 54 0.87 -7.14 -12.37
CA GLN A 54 -0.44 -7.58 -11.92
C GLN A 54 -1.29 -6.39 -11.46
N ASP A 55 -2.58 -6.42 -11.77
CA ASP A 55 -3.57 -5.49 -11.20
C ASP A 55 -4.74 -6.27 -10.58
N PRO A 56 -4.56 -6.90 -9.40
CA PRO A 56 -5.64 -7.68 -8.79
C PRO A 56 -6.76 -6.77 -8.29
N GLU A 57 -7.99 -7.27 -8.33
CA GLU A 57 -9.15 -6.58 -7.76
C GLU A 57 -9.03 -6.38 -6.24
N LEU A 58 -9.68 -5.33 -5.72
CA LEU A 58 -9.60 -4.94 -4.31
C LEU A 58 -9.98 -6.09 -3.35
N TYR A 59 -11.02 -6.86 -3.69
CA TYR A 59 -11.45 -7.99 -2.87
C TYR A 59 -10.37 -9.08 -2.78
N ALA A 60 -9.70 -9.40 -3.89
CA ALA A 60 -8.63 -10.39 -3.92
C ALA A 60 -7.41 -9.96 -3.09
N ARG A 61 -7.09 -8.66 -3.09
CA ARG A 61 -6.04 -8.08 -2.22
C ARG A 61 -6.37 -8.32 -0.75
N GLY A 62 -7.61 -8.03 -0.34
CA GLY A 62 -8.10 -8.25 1.03
C GLY A 62 -8.12 -9.73 1.44
N GLN A 63 -8.54 -10.63 0.55
CA GLN A 63 -8.52 -12.07 0.83
C GLN A 63 -7.10 -12.59 1.08
N LYS A 64 -6.10 -12.09 0.36
CA LYS A 64 -4.69 -12.45 0.56
C LYS A 64 -4.17 -12.01 1.93
N ALA A 65 -4.70 -10.92 2.49
CA ALA A 65 -4.30 -10.39 3.79
C ALA A 65 -4.73 -11.28 4.98
N ALA A 66 -5.68 -12.20 4.81
CA ALA A 66 -6.26 -12.99 5.90
C ALA A 66 -5.27 -13.85 6.71
N VAL A 67 -4.08 -14.12 6.17
CA VAL A 67 -3.03 -14.94 6.80
C VAL A 67 -1.81 -14.12 7.26
N TYR A 68 -1.95 -12.80 7.33
CA TYR A 68 -0.93 -11.85 7.76
C TYR A 68 -1.37 -11.15 9.04
N ASP A 69 -0.40 -10.67 9.81
CA ASP A 69 -0.63 -9.96 11.07
C ASP A 69 -0.98 -8.48 10.84
N LEU A 70 -0.47 -7.90 9.75
CA LEU A 70 -0.74 -6.51 9.37
C LEU A 70 -0.85 -6.38 7.85
N PHE A 71 -1.81 -5.57 7.40
CA PHE A 71 -1.99 -5.17 6.01
C PHE A 71 -1.75 -3.66 5.88
N ILE A 72 -0.83 -3.27 5.00
CA ILE A 72 -0.50 -1.85 4.75
C ILE A 72 -0.76 -1.59 3.27
N SER A 73 -1.78 -0.82 2.93
CA SER A 73 -2.01 -0.34 1.56
C SER A 73 -1.46 1.07 1.41
N GLU A 74 -0.47 1.22 0.52
CA GLU A 74 0.19 2.50 0.29
C GLU A 74 -0.39 3.19 -0.94
N HIS A 75 -0.63 4.50 -0.82
CA HIS A 75 -1.25 5.32 -1.85
C HIS A 75 -0.71 6.74 -1.79
N THR A 76 -0.93 7.51 -2.86
CA THR A 76 -0.78 8.96 -2.83
C THR A 76 -2.13 9.63 -3.00
N ASN A 77 -2.48 10.53 -2.09
CA ASN A 77 -3.74 11.27 -2.21
C ASN A 77 -3.69 12.24 -3.41
N ALA A 78 -4.85 12.51 -4.00
CA ALA A 78 -5.02 13.40 -5.13
C ALA A 78 -6.24 14.31 -4.89
N ASN A 79 -6.00 15.61 -4.93
CA ASN A 79 -7.04 16.64 -4.84
C ASN A 79 -6.73 17.79 -5.82
N ASP A 80 -7.03 19.02 -5.43
CA ASP A 80 -6.84 20.29 -6.17
C ASP A 80 -5.38 20.69 -6.49
N GLY A 81 -4.39 19.83 -6.20
CA GLY A 81 -2.96 20.13 -6.37
C GLY A 81 -2.37 21.08 -5.33
N MET A 82 -3.19 21.63 -4.43
CA MET A 82 -2.77 22.53 -3.34
C MET A 82 -2.75 21.82 -1.99
N THR A 83 -3.57 20.78 -1.84
CA THR A 83 -3.65 19.97 -0.62
C THR A 83 -2.29 19.33 -0.30
N ARG A 84 -1.88 19.37 0.97
CA ARG A 84 -0.65 18.78 1.51
C ARG A 84 -0.97 18.06 2.81
N GLY A 85 -0.26 16.99 3.09
CA GLY A 85 -0.42 16.23 4.34
C GLY A 85 -0.24 14.73 4.11
N VAL A 86 -0.28 14.00 5.22
CA VAL A 86 -0.31 12.54 5.27
C VAL A 86 -1.51 12.17 6.13
N GLU A 87 -2.24 11.15 5.72
CA GLU A 87 -3.37 10.59 6.45
C GLU A 87 -3.31 9.06 6.35
N VAL A 88 -3.85 8.38 7.36
CA VAL A 88 -3.93 6.93 7.40
C VAL A 88 -5.38 6.54 7.66
N PHE A 89 -5.87 5.61 6.83
CA PHE A 89 -7.19 5.03 6.99
C PHE A 89 -7.08 3.67 7.65
N TYR A 90 -8.02 3.37 8.55
CA TYR A 90 -8.20 2.06 9.14
C TYR A 90 -9.65 1.61 8.97
N ASP A 91 -9.90 0.32 9.11
CA ASP A 91 -11.23 -0.27 8.96
C ASP A 91 -12.13 0.18 10.11
N TYR A 92 -13.23 0.86 9.77
CA TYR A 92 -14.23 1.31 10.74
C TYR A 92 -14.80 0.15 11.58
N SER A 93 -14.91 -1.05 11.01
CA SER A 93 -15.40 -2.25 11.72
C SER A 93 -14.37 -2.86 12.67
N LYS A 94 -13.12 -2.40 12.62
CA LYS A 94 -12.01 -2.80 13.49
C LYS A 94 -11.43 -1.57 14.20
N PRO A 95 -12.18 -0.96 15.14
CA PRO A 95 -11.75 0.28 15.79
C PRO A 95 -10.41 0.17 16.54
N GLN A 96 -10.02 -1.04 16.96
CA GLN A 96 -8.70 -1.30 17.54
C GLN A 96 -7.54 -1.03 16.57
N ASP A 97 -7.77 -1.12 15.26
CA ASP A 97 -6.72 -0.89 14.25
C ASP A 97 -6.30 0.59 14.21
N LYS A 98 -7.08 1.49 14.84
CA LYS A 98 -6.72 2.89 15.05
C LYS A 98 -5.37 3.06 15.75
N GLU A 99 -4.95 2.11 16.58
CA GLU A 99 -3.62 2.16 17.23
C GLU A 99 -2.46 2.11 16.21
N PHE A 100 -2.70 1.51 15.04
CA PHE A 100 -1.72 1.38 13.97
C PHE A 100 -1.82 2.48 12.90
N ALA A 101 -2.75 3.43 13.05
CA ALA A 101 -3.06 4.49 12.07
C ALA A 101 -2.62 5.89 12.56
#